data_AF-A0A9C9G240-F1
#
_entry.id   AF-A0A9C9G240-F1
#
_cell.length_a   1.000
_cell.length_b   1.000
_cell.length_c   1.000
_cell.angle_alpha   90.00
_cell.angle_beta   90.00
_cell.angle_gamma   90.00
#
_symmetry.space_group_name_H-M   'P 1'
#
loop_
_entity.id
_entity.type
_entity.pdbx_description
1 polymer ?
#
loop_
_entity_poly.entity_id
_entity_poly.type
_entity_poly.pdbx_seq_one_letter_code
_entity_poly.pdbx_strand_id
1 'polypeptide(L)'
;MHVTGQALYVDDLPQPANLLHAAIGCSAIACGTITHINLAAIRQAEGVVTVITDQDIPGSIDIGPVFPGDPLLTSDEIAFHGQAIFAVAATSLLAARQAVQLAQINYRNRQPVLTIDQAM
;
A
#
# COMPACT_ATOMS: atom_id res chain seq x y z
N MET A 1 3.51 -10.13 -33.32
CA MET A 1 3.60 -9.10 -32.27
C MET A 1 3.86 -9.70 -30.89
N HIS A 2 3.03 -10.61 -30.38
CA HIS A 2 3.23 -11.15 -29.02
C HIS A 2 4.52 -11.97 -28.85
N VAL A 3 4.87 -12.83 -29.82
CA VAL A 3 6.10 -13.65 -29.74
C VAL A 3 7.38 -12.90 -30.16
N THR A 4 7.24 -11.67 -30.66
CA THR A 4 8.37 -10.84 -31.12
C THR A 4 8.81 -9.80 -30.09
N GLY A 5 8.12 -9.70 -28.94
CA GLY A 5 8.39 -8.67 -27.93
C GLY A 5 8.00 -7.26 -28.36
N GLN A 6 7.16 -7.12 -29.38
CA GLN A 6 6.76 -5.82 -29.94
C GLN A 6 5.36 -5.36 -29.48
N ALA A 7 4.66 -6.20 -28.71
CA ALA A 7 3.42 -5.78 -28.09
C ALA A 7 3.75 -4.88 -26.91
N LEU A 8 3.14 -3.69 -26.88
CA LEU A 8 3.34 -2.72 -25.81
C LEU A 8 2.34 -3.00 -24.68
N TYR A 9 2.87 -3.21 -23.48
CA TYR A 9 2.12 -3.24 -22.23
C TYR A 9 2.34 -1.94 -21.46
N VAL A 10 1.62 -1.75 -20.35
CA VAL A 10 1.61 -0.50 -19.57
C VAL A 10 3.02 -0.03 -19.20
N ASP A 11 3.88 -0.95 -18.77
CA ASP A 11 5.27 -0.65 -18.36
C ASP A 11 6.25 -0.48 -19.54
N ASP A 12 5.85 -0.84 -20.77
CA ASP A 12 6.66 -0.63 -21.97
C ASP A 12 6.46 0.78 -22.56
N LEU A 13 5.44 1.50 -22.08
CA LEU A 13 5.15 2.85 -22.55
C LEU A 13 6.28 3.81 -22.13
N PRO A 14 6.64 4.79 -23.00
CA PRO A 14 7.62 5.80 -22.66
C PRO A 14 7.24 6.55 -21.38
N GLN A 15 8.20 6.70 -20.47
CA GLN A 15 7.99 7.38 -19.22
C GLN A 15 7.72 8.88 -19.45
N PRO A 16 6.65 9.46 -18.88
CA PRO A 16 6.41 10.88 -18.92
C PRO A 16 7.54 11.69 -18.26
N ALA A 17 7.70 12.95 -18.68
CA ALA A 17 8.56 13.88 -17.96
C ALA A 17 8.02 14.08 -16.54
N ASN A 18 8.90 14.02 -15.54
CA ASN A 18 8.58 14.14 -14.11
C ASN A 18 7.71 13.00 -13.54
N LEU A 19 7.79 11.79 -14.11
CA LEU A 19 7.17 10.60 -13.55
C LEU A 19 7.62 10.37 -12.10
N LEU A 20 6.64 10.12 -11.22
CA LEU A 20 6.88 9.58 -9.89
C LEU A 20 6.59 8.09 -9.87
N HIS A 21 7.28 7.37 -9.00
CA HIS A 21 7.09 5.96 -8.75
C HIS A 21 6.41 5.76 -7.40
N ALA A 22 5.39 4.90 -7.38
CA ALA A 22 4.68 4.57 -6.16
C ALA A 22 5.13 3.22 -5.58
N ALA A 23 5.20 3.14 -4.26
CA ALA A 23 5.31 1.90 -3.51
C ALA A 23 4.29 1.89 -2.37
N ILE A 24 3.78 0.71 -2.02
CA ILE A 24 2.74 0.54 -1.00
C ILE A 24 3.39 0.02 0.28
N GLY A 25 3.07 0.65 1.40
CA GLY A 25 3.34 0.11 2.73
C GLY A 25 2.18 -0.77 3.17
N CYS A 26 2.45 -2.06 3.36
CA CYS A 26 1.45 -3.06 3.67
C CYS A 26 1.57 -3.57 5.11
N SER A 27 0.47 -4.10 5.64
CA SER A 27 0.44 -4.79 6.93
C SER A 27 1.38 -6.00 6.94
N ALA A 28 2.14 -6.13 8.03
CA ALA A 28 2.96 -7.29 8.33
C ALA A 28 2.22 -8.37 9.13
N ILE A 29 0.98 -8.11 9.56
CA ILE A 29 0.16 -9.05 10.34
C ILE A 29 -1.06 -9.50 9.54
N ALA A 30 -1.57 -10.69 9.86
CA ALA A 30 -2.75 -11.25 9.20
C ALA A 30 -4.07 -10.69 9.75
N CYS A 31 -4.13 -10.33 11.03
CA CYS A 31 -5.39 -9.94 11.67
C CYS A 31 -5.12 -9.14 12.95
N GLY A 32 -5.76 -7.99 13.12
CA GLY A 32 -5.58 -7.14 14.30
C GLY A 32 -5.98 -5.68 14.04
N THR A 33 -5.55 -4.79 14.92
CA THR A 33 -5.73 -3.34 14.74
C THR A 33 -4.39 -2.60 14.80
N ILE A 34 -4.30 -1.50 14.07
CA ILE A 34 -3.18 -0.59 14.12
C ILE A 34 -3.36 0.31 15.36
N THR A 35 -2.34 0.35 16.20
CA THR A 35 -2.35 1.16 17.43
C THR A 35 -1.53 2.43 17.30
N HIS A 36 -0.55 2.43 16.39
CA HIS A 36 0.29 3.58 16.12
C HIS A 36 0.91 3.48 14.73
N ILE A 37 0.99 4.62 14.03
CA ILE A 37 1.68 4.77 12.75
C ILE A 37 2.63 5.98 12.86
N ASN A 38 3.91 5.75 12.57
CA ASN A 38 4.90 6.81 12.41
C ASN A 38 5.58 6.69 11.04
N LEU A 39 5.33 7.70 10.19
CA LEU A 39 5.87 7.82 8.83
C LEU A 39 6.88 8.97 8.70
N ALA A 40 7.35 9.55 9.81
CA ALA A 40 8.22 10.72 9.78
C ALA A 40 9.54 10.47 9.03
N ALA A 41 10.16 9.30 9.23
CA ALA A 41 11.37 8.91 8.52
C ALA A 41 11.16 8.80 7.01
N ILE A 42 9.98 8.32 6.57
CA ILE A 42 9.61 8.22 5.17
C ILE A 42 9.53 9.61 4.54
N ARG A 43 8.86 10.55 5.22
CA ARG A 43 8.69 11.94 4.74
C ARG A 43 10.03 12.69 4.58
N GLN A 44 11.08 12.23 5.25
CA GLN A 44 12.43 12.82 5.21
C GLN A 44 13.40 12.05 4.30
N ALA A 45 12.99 10.91 3.75
CA ALA A 45 13.86 10.07 2.95
C ALA A 45 14.17 10.72 1.59
N GLU A 46 15.40 10.52 1.11
CA GLU A 46 15.86 11.07 -0.16
C GLU A 46 14.99 10.57 -1.33
N GLY A 47 14.57 11.51 -2.19
CA GLY A 47 13.74 11.23 -3.35
C GLY A 47 12.25 11.03 -3.05
N VAL A 48 11.82 10.96 -1.79
CA VAL A 48 10.39 10.93 -1.44
C VAL A 48 9.77 12.30 -1.72
N VAL A 49 8.66 12.30 -2.45
CA VAL A 49 7.88 13.50 -2.78
C VAL A 49 6.69 13.63 -1.84
N THR A 50 5.97 12.53 -1.59
CA THR A 50 4.86 12.52 -0.64
C THR A 50 4.56 11.13 -0.11
N VAL A 51 3.86 11.09 1.02
CA VAL A 51 3.31 9.88 1.65
C VAL A 51 1.81 10.10 1.80
N ILE A 52 1.03 9.17 1.24
CA ILE A 52 -0.43 9.20 1.14
C ILE A 52 -1.00 8.17 2.12
N THR A 53 -1.95 8.61 2.93
CA THR A 53 -2.70 7.83 3.91
C THR A 53 -4.20 7.85 3.56
N ASP A 54 -5.00 7.09 4.29
CA ASP A 54 -6.46 7.11 4.17
C ASP A 54 -7.06 8.51 4.37
N GLN A 55 -6.45 9.34 5.22
CA GLN A 55 -6.85 10.73 5.47
C GLN A 55 -6.66 11.67 4.27
N ASP A 56 -5.81 11.28 3.32
CA ASP A 56 -5.53 12.08 2.12
C ASP A 56 -6.51 11.79 0.97
N ILE A 57 -7.44 10.84 1.15
CA ILE A 57 -8.43 10.45 0.14
C ILE A 57 -9.63 11.42 0.19
N PRO A 58 -9.86 12.24 -0.85
CA PRO A 58 -10.95 13.22 -0.85
C PRO A 58 -12.33 12.58 -1.09
N GLY A 59 -12.38 11.32 -1.49
CA GLY A 59 -13.59 10.58 -1.84
C GLY A 59 -13.88 9.42 -0.90
N SER A 60 -14.65 8.44 -1.40
CA SER A 60 -14.90 7.21 -0.66
C SER A 60 -13.59 6.45 -0.43
N ILE A 61 -13.35 6.06 0.82
CA ILE A 61 -12.22 5.18 1.18
C ILE A 61 -12.57 3.72 0.84
N ASP A 62 -13.86 3.35 0.85
CA ASP A 62 -14.33 2.03 0.46
C ASP A 62 -14.38 1.91 -1.08
N ILE A 63 -13.70 0.90 -1.60
CA ILE A 63 -13.56 0.56 -3.02
C ILE A 63 -14.16 -0.82 -3.36
N GLY A 64 -14.99 -1.37 -2.47
CA GLY A 64 -15.67 -2.64 -2.69
C GLY A 64 -16.49 -2.62 -3.98
N PRO A 65 -16.21 -3.51 -4.96
CA PRO A 65 -16.83 -3.42 -6.29
C PRO A 65 -18.30 -3.87 -6.30
N VAL A 66 -18.69 -4.72 -5.35
CA VAL A 66 -20.03 -5.31 -5.26
C VAL A 66 -20.65 -5.02 -3.89
N PHE A 67 -19.90 -5.26 -2.81
CA PHE A 67 -20.32 -5.02 -1.45
C PHE A 67 -19.32 -4.08 -0.75
N PRO A 68 -19.79 -3.22 0.16
CA PRO A 68 -18.91 -2.39 0.97
C PRO A 68 -18.06 -3.25 1.91
N GLY A 69 -16.89 -2.74 2.27
CA GLY A 69 -15.96 -3.38 3.22
C GLY A 69 -14.51 -3.47 2.77
N ASP A 70 -14.16 -2.94 1.59
CA ASP A 70 -12.80 -2.98 1.07
C ASP A 70 -12.17 -1.58 1.10
N PRO A 71 -11.51 -1.18 2.18
CA PRO A 71 -10.83 0.12 2.23
C PRO A 71 -9.62 0.15 1.29
N LEU A 72 -9.45 1.24 0.53
CA LEU A 72 -8.30 1.47 -0.34
C LEU A 72 -6.99 1.52 0.46
N LEU A 73 -7.00 2.23 1.58
CA LEU A 73 -5.95 2.30 2.59
C LEU A 73 -6.61 2.23 3.97
N THR A 74 -5.99 1.57 4.93
CA THR A 74 -6.51 1.47 6.30
C THR A 74 -5.51 1.99 7.32
N SER A 75 -6.00 2.79 8.29
CA SER A 75 -5.25 3.18 9.49
C SER A 75 -5.79 2.55 10.77
N ASP A 76 -6.75 1.61 10.67
CA ASP A 76 -7.45 1.01 11.81
C ASP A 76 -7.37 -0.53 11.80
N GLU A 77 -8.33 -1.22 11.18
CA GLU A 77 -8.39 -2.68 11.20
C GLU A 77 -7.58 -3.32 10.07
N ILE A 78 -6.86 -4.39 10.42
CA ILE A 78 -6.21 -5.31 9.49
C ILE A 78 -7.00 -6.62 9.45
N ALA A 79 -7.49 -6.96 8.26
CA ALA A 79 -8.22 -8.19 7.96
C ALA A 79 -7.35 -9.26 7.31
N PHE A 80 -6.24 -8.90 6.66
CA PHE A 80 -5.32 -9.85 6.01
C PHE A 80 -3.89 -9.34 5.92
N HIS A 81 -2.95 -10.28 5.75
CA HIS A 81 -1.55 -9.97 5.53
C HIS A 81 -1.35 -9.29 4.18
N GLY A 82 -0.60 -8.19 4.15
CA GLY A 82 -0.37 -7.43 2.92
C GLY A 82 -1.42 -6.33 2.65
N GLN A 83 -2.41 -6.15 3.53
CA GLN A 83 -3.40 -5.07 3.38
C GLN A 83 -2.71 -3.70 3.34
N ALA A 84 -3.12 -2.83 2.42
CA ALA A 84 -2.49 -1.54 2.19
C ALA A 84 -2.80 -0.54 3.32
N ILE A 85 -1.76 0.09 3.87
CA ILE A 85 -1.86 1.05 4.98
C ILE A 85 -1.58 2.47 4.48
N PHE A 86 -0.55 2.63 3.66
CA PHE A 86 -0.15 3.92 3.08
C PHE A 86 0.57 3.70 1.75
N ALA A 87 0.74 4.76 0.97
CA ALA A 87 1.54 4.74 -0.26
C ALA A 87 2.60 5.84 -0.24
N VAL A 88 3.72 5.60 -0.91
CA VAL A 88 4.83 6.57 -1.05
C VAL A 88 5.02 6.86 -2.52
N ALA A 89 5.00 8.14 -2.89
CA ALA A 89 5.41 8.59 -4.22
C ALA A 89 6.82 9.19 -4.14
N ALA A 90 7.73 8.70 -4.99
CA ALA A 90 9.12 9.12 -5.01
C ALA A 90 9.66 9.32 -6.44
N THR A 91 10.81 9.97 -6.58
CA THR A 91 11.47 10.25 -7.86
C THR A 91 12.07 9.03 -8.55
N SER A 92 12.16 7.89 -7.86
CA SER A 92 12.57 6.61 -8.45
C SER A 92 11.86 5.44 -7.78
N LEU A 93 11.71 4.33 -8.50
CA LEU A 93 11.13 3.09 -7.95
C LEU A 93 11.94 2.56 -6.76
N LEU A 94 13.28 2.67 -6.83
CA LEU A 94 14.16 2.24 -5.75
C LEU A 94 13.93 3.08 -4.48
N ALA A 95 13.87 4.40 -4.62
CA ALA A 95 13.60 5.31 -3.50
C ALA A 95 12.23 5.03 -2.86
N ALA A 96 11.18 4.85 -3.67
CA ALA A 96 9.84 4.50 -3.16
C ALA A 96 9.86 3.20 -2.35
N ARG A 97 10.50 2.15 -2.89
CA ARG A 97 10.59 0.83 -2.24
C ARG A 97 11.44 0.84 -0.98
N GLN A 98 12.53 1.61 -0.94
CA GLN A 98 13.34 1.75 0.27
C GLN A 98 12.58 2.56 1.34
N ALA A 99 11.90 3.62 0.94
CA ALA A 99 11.18 4.49 1.85
C ALA A 99 10.03 3.79 2.58
N VAL A 100 9.25 2.93 1.92
CA VAL A 100 8.17 2.18 2.61
C VAL A 100 8.69 1.28 3.75
N GLN A 101 9.95 0.85 3.71
CA GLN A 101 10.56 0.02 4.76
C GLN A 101 10.91 0.83 6.02
N LEU A 102 10.92 2.16 5.95
CA LEU A 102 11.21 3.04 7.10
C LEU A 102 9.98 3.26 8.00
N ALA A 103 8.83 2.71 7.63
CA ALA A 103 7.60 2.82 8.41
C ALA A 103 7.75 2.15 9.78
N GLN A 104 7.26 2.83 10.82
CA GLN A 104 7.12 2.25 12.15
C GLN A 104 5.63 2.11 12.44
N ILE A 105 5.15 0.87 12.47
CA ILE A 105 3.74 0.55 12.70
C ILE A 105 3.64 -0.43 13.85
N ASN A 106 2.84 -0.07 14.87
CA ASN A 106 2.56 -0.93 16.00
C ASN A 106 1.17 -1.53 15.86
N TYR A 107 1.08 -2.83 16.07
CA TYR A 107 -0.16 -3.58 15.95
C TYR A 107 -0.59 -4.17 17.28
N ARG A 108 -1.91 -4.31 17.46
CA ARG A 108 -2.50 -5.22 18.41
C ARG A 108 -3.02 -6.44 17.65
N ASN A 109 -2.28 -7.55 17.71
CA ASN A 109 -2.64 -8.77 17.01
C ASN A 109 -3.93 -9.37 17.56
N ARG A 110 -4.75 -9.91 16.66
CA ARG A 110 -5.91 -10.75 16.95
C ARG A 110 -5.68 -12.13 16.32
N GLN A 111 -6.30 -13.16 16.87
CA GLN A 111 -6.22 -14.49 16.29
C GLN A 111 -6.84 -14.49 14.89
N PRO A 112 -6.07 -14.84 13.84
CA PRO A 112 -6.62 -14.91 12.49
C PRO A 112 -7.44 -16.20 12.29
N VAL A 113 -8.43 -16.13 11.41
CA VAL A 113 -9.15 -17.28 10.87
C VAL A 113 -8.45 -17.69 9.57
N LEU A 114 -7.82 -18.86 9.57
CA LEU A 114 -6.96 -19.34 8.49
C LEU A 114 -7.47 -20.64 7.84
N THR A 115 -8.48 -21.29 8.42
CA THR A 115 -9.12 -22.49 7.88
C THR A 115 -10.62 -22.31 7.76
N ILE A 116 -11.25 -23.14 6.94
CA ILE A 116 -12.72 -23.18 6.80
C ILE A 116 -13.36 -23.54 8.15
N ASP A 117 -12.83 -24.55 8.84
CA ASP A 117 -13.36 -24.98 10.15
C ASP A 117 -13.32 -23.87 11.21
N GLN A 118 -12.38 -22.94 11.12
CA GLN A 118 -12.31 -21.79 12.03
C GLN A 118 -13.32 -20.68 11.68
N ALA A 119 -13.88 -20.71 10.47
CA ALA A 119 -14.86 -19.73 9.98
C ALA A 119 -16.31 -20.17 10.17
N MET A 120 -16.54 -21.44 10.54
CA MET A 120 -17.84 -22.03 10.83
C MET A 120 -18.24 -21.84 12.29
#